data_AF-A0A2E5YZY9-F1
#
_entry.id   AF-A0A2E5YZY9-F1
#
_cell.length_a   1.000
_cell.length_b   1.000
_cell.length_c   1.000
_cell.angle_alpha   90.00
_cell.angle_beta   90.00
_cell.angle_gamma   90.00
#
_symmetry.space_group_name_H-M   'P 1'
#
loop_
_entity.id
_entity.type
_entity.pdbx_description
1 polymer ?
#
loop_
_entity_poly.entity_id
_entity_poly.type
_entity_poly.pdbx_seq_one_letter_code
_entity_poly.pdbx_strand_id
1 'polypeptide(L)'
;MKKIIFIAFLYSSIAYSQKMYSVDYQSQADVKVYVVDYASQADLKVYKVDYSSQVRGNEGLWFFVDYSTQSDKKIYFVDYSSQADLKIYFVEYRSQAGWRNNSKKHLLY
;
A
#
# COMPACT_ATOMS: atom_id res chain seq x y z
N MET A 1 21.13 -17.73 -41.78
CA MET A 1 21.41 -18.26 -40.42
C MET A 1 20.91 -17.24 -39.39
N LYS A 2 20.05 -17.69 -38.48
CA LYS A 2 19.20 -16.87 -37.60
C LYS A 2 20.04 -16.05 -36.61
N LYS A 3 19.92 -14.72 -36.64
CA LYS A 3 20.35 -13.85 -35.54
C LYS A 3 19.18 -13.74 -34.56
N ILE A 4 19.17 -14.58 -33.53
CA ILE A 4 18.18 -14.51 -32.46
C ILE A 4 18.62 -13.37 -31.54
N ILE A 5 17.90 -12.24 -31.60
CA ILE A 5 18.07 -11.11 -30.69
C ILE A 5 17.42 -11.52 -29.36
N PHE A 6 18.26 -11.82 -28.36
CA PHE A 6 17.84 -12.10 -27.00
C PHE A 6 17.59 -10.76 -26.29
N ILE A 7 16.35 -10.26 -26.32
CA ILE A 7 15.92 -9.18 -25.42
C ILE A 7 15.76 -9.80 -24.03
N ALA A 8 16.76 -9.56 -23.16
CA ALA A 8 16.65 -9.83 -21.74
C ALA A 8 15.71 -8.76 -21.13
N PHE A 9 14.46 -9.14 -20.90
CA PHE A 9 13.52 -8.32 -20.14
C PHE A 9 14.02 -8.26 -18.70
N LEU A 10 14.52 -7.10 -18.28
CA LEU A 10 14.95 -6.81 -16.91
C LEU A 10 13.74 -6.96 -15.99
N TYR A 11 13.67 -8.06 -15.24
CA TYR A 11 12.78 -8.15 -14.09
C TYR A 11 13.31 -7.20 -13.00
N SER A 12 12.83 -5.95 -12.98
CA SER A 12 12.98 -5.11 -11.80
C SER A 12 12.00 -5.60 -10.74
N SER A 13 12.39 -6.57 -9.93
CA SER A 13 11.69 -6.87 -8.69
C SER A 13 11.98 -5.76 -7.69
N ILE A 14 11.34 -4.60 -7.86
CA ILE A 14 11.27 -3.57 -6.82
C ILE A 14 10.28 -4.09 -5.77
N ALA A 15 10.73 -5.03 -4.95
CA ALA A 15 9.95 -5.57 -3.84
C ALA A 15 10.21 -4.73 -2.58
N TYR A 16 9.79 -3.47 -2.61
CA TYR A 16 9.60 -2.66 -1.42
C TYR A 16 8.36 -1.82 -1.67
N SER A 17 7.31 -2.03 -0.91
CA SER A 17 6.22 -1.08 -0.92
C SER A 17 5.52 -1.14 0.42
N GLN A 18 4.90 -0.04 0.82
CA GLN A 18 4.13 0.16 2.03
C GLN A 18 4.88 0.78 3.22
N LYS A 19 5.99 1.49 2.97
CA LYS A 19 6.34 2.64 3.80
C LYS A 19 5.39 3.79 3.50
N MET A 20 4.54 4.13 4.46
CA MET A 20 3.50 5.14 4.30
C MET A 20 3.88 6.44 5.00
N TYR A 21 3.71 7.56 4.30
CA TYR A 21 3.75 8.88 4.92
C TYR A 21 2.35 9.47 4.94
N SER A 22 1.87 9.86 6.12
CA SER A 22 0.58 10.54 6.25
C SER A 22 0.79 12.02 5.93
N VAL A 23 0.04 12.54 4.96
CA VAL A 23 0.04 13.98 4.63
C VAL A 23 -1.15 14.68 5.26
N ASP A 24 -1.02 15.99 5.48
CA ASP A 24 -2.08 16.81 6.07
C ASP A 24 -3.07 17.38 5.03
N TYR A 25 -2.74 17.29 3.74
CA TYR A 25 -3.54 17.86 2.66
C TYR A 25 -3.78 16.83 1.56
N GLN A 26 -5.04 16.71 1.14
CA GLN A 26 -5.46 15.79 0.08
C GLN A 26 -4.65 15.94 -1.22
N SER A 27 -4.28 17.18 -1.58
CA SER A 27 -3.52 17.48 -2.80
C SER A 27 -2.09 16.93 -2.80
N GLN A 28 -1.58 16.51 -1.64
CA GLN A 28 -0.22 15.96 -1.48
C GLN A 28 -0.18 14.43 -1.51
N ALA A 29 -1.34 13.77 -1.49
CA ALA A 29 -1.42 12.32 -1.40
C ALA A 29 -1.42 11.66 -2.77
N ASP A 30 -0.80 10.49 -2.82
CA ASP A 30 -0.88 9.57 -3.95
C ASP A 30 -2.19 8.76 -3.87
N VAL A 31 -2.66 8.45 -2.65
CA VAL A 31 -3.86 7.64 -2.40
C VAL A 31 -4.68 8.21 -1.24
N LYS A 32 -6.00 8.38 -1.45
CA LYS A 32 -6.95 8.70 -0.38
C LYS A 32 -7.46 7.43 0.28
N VAL A 33 -7.34 7.39 1.60
CA VAL A 33 -7.62 6.20 2.41
C VAL A 33 -8.77 6.48 3.38
N TYR A 34 -9.76 5.59 3.40
CA TYR A 34 -10.82 5.62 4.40
C TYR A 34 -10.70 4.42 5.34
N VAL A 35 -10.69 4.65 6.65
CA VAL A 35 -10.68 3.59 7.66
C VAL A 35 -12.12 3.17 7.94
N VAL A 36 -12.43 1.90 7.66
CA VAL A 36 -13.77 1.34 7.92
C VAL A 36 -13.87 0.75 9.33
N ASP A 37 -15.08 0.58 9.83
CA ASP A 37 -15.34 0.01 11.16
C ASP A 37 -15.24 -1.53 11.20
N TYR A 38 -15.41 -2.19 10.05
CA TYR A 38 -15.45 -3.64 9.96
C TYR A 38 -14.55 -4.17 8.85
N ALA A 39 -13.78 -5.22 9.16
CA ALA A 39 -12.89 -5.88 8.20
C ALA A 39 -13.59 -6.34 6.91
N SER A 40 -14.89 -6.66 6.97
CA SER A 40 -15.68 -7.08 5.81
C SER A 40 -15.84 -5.99 4.74
N GLN A 41 -15.83 -4.72 5.14
CA GLN A 41 -16.02 -3.53 4.30
C GLN A 41 -14.73 -3.03 3.64
N ALA A 42 -13.57 -3.52 4.10
CA ALA A 42 -12.28 -3.08 3.62
C ALA A 42 -11.93 -3.69 2.25
N ASP A 43 -11.21 -2.92 1.45
CA ASP A 43 -10.47 -3.41 0.29
C ASP A 43 -9.17 -4.10 0.72
N LEU A 44 -8.52 -3.58 1.77
CA LEU A 44 -7.26 -4.07 2.33
C LEU A 44 -7.31 -4.12 3.87
N LYS A 45 -6.96 -5.26 4.46
CA LYS A 45 -6.67 -5.35 5.89
C LYS A 45 -5.21 -4.98 6.12
N VAL A 46 -4.97 -3.99 6.98
CA VAL A 46 -3.65 -3.41 7.22
C VAL A 46 -3.17 -3.77 8.61
N TYR A 47 -1.98 -4.35 8.71
CA TYR A 47 -1.26 -4.48 9.96
C TYR A 47 -0.17 -3.41 10.03
N LYS A 48 -0.18 -2.59 11.08
CA LYS A 48 0.87 -1.59 11.32
C LYS A 48 2.09 -2.31 11.89
N VAL A 49 3.21 -2.28 11.17
CA VAL A 49 4.47 -2.86 11.63
C VAL A 49 5.32 -1.82 12.35
N ASP A 50 6.15 -2.28 13.29
CA ASP A 50 7.02 -1.41 14.09
C ASP A 50 8.38 -1.16 13.44
N TYR A 51 8.78 -2.01 12.49
CA TYR A 51 10.07 -1.92 11.82
C TYR A 51 9.92 -2.02 10.31
N SER A 52 10.64 -1.16 9.58
CA SER A 52 10.63 -1.15 8.12
C SER A 52 11.05 -2.48 7.49
N SER A 53 11.88 -3.28 8.18
CA SER A 53 12.33 -4.60 7.73
C SER A 53 11.21 -5.65 7.72
N GLN A 54 10.10 -5.40 8.41
CA GLN A 54 8.93 -6.29 8.47
C GLN A 54 7.96 -6.09 7.31
N VAL A 55 8.10 -4.99 6.57
CA VAL A 55 7.35 -4.73 5.34
C VAL A 55 7.69 -5.81 4.31
N ARG A 56 6.67 -6.37 3.67
CA ARG A 56 6.81 -7.44 2.66
C ARG A 56 5.88 -7.11 1.49
N GLY A 57 6.48 -6.63 0.40
CA GLY A 57 5.77 -6.37 -0.85
C GLY A 57 4.48 -5.56 -0.66
N ASN A 58 3.43 -5.91 -1.38
CA ASN A 58 2.13 -5.24 -1.32
C ASN A 58 1.10 -6.13 -0.62
N GLU A 59 1.35 -6.48 0.65
CA GLU A 59 0.57 -7.47 1.41
C GLU A 59 -0.29 -6.87 2.55
N GLY A 60 -0.28 -5.54 2.72
CA GLY A 60 -0.98 -4.87 3.81
C GLY A 60 -0.15 -4.73 5.08
N LEU A 61 1.18 -4.75 4.98
CA LEU A 61 2.09 -4.52 6.10
C LEU A 61 2.62 -3.10 6.03
N TRP A 62 1.99 -2.17 6.76
CA TRP A 62 2.29 -0.75 6.64
C TRP A 62 3.26 -0.30 7.72
N PHE A 63 4.39 0.27 7.29
CA PHE A 63 5.32 0.97 8.17
C PHE A 63 5.14 2.47 7.98
N PHE A 64 4.80 3.20 9.03
CA PHE A 64 4.65 4.65 8.93
C PHE A 64 6.00 5.32 9.16
N VAL A 65 6.38 6.22 8.25
CA VAL A 65 7.62 7.00 8.34
C VAL A 65 7.32 8.45 8.70
N ASP A 66 8.31 9.13 9.29
CA ASP A 66 8.17 10.53 9.73
C ASP A 66 8.50 11.54 8.63
N TYR A 67 9.10 11.10 7.52
CA TYR A 67 9.49 11.99 6.42
C TYR A 67 9.03 11.44 5.07
N SER A 68 8.43 12.31 4.26
CA SER A 68 7.88 11.93 2.94
C SER A 68 8.93 11.39 1.96
N THR A 69 10.20 11.72 2.15
CA THR A 69 11.30 11.23 1.30
C THR A 69 11.64 9.76 1.58
N GLN A 70 11.17 9.21 2.70
CA GLN A 70 11.39 7.82 3.12
C GLN A 70 10.23 6.89 2.74
N SER A 71 9.08 7.46 2.33
CA SER A 71 7.89 6.69 2.00
C SER A 71 7.86 6.22 0.56
N ASP A 72 7.25 5.07 0.36
CA ASP A 72 6.92 4.55 -0.96
C ASP A 72 5.63 5.19 -1.49
N LYS A 73 4.70 5.55 -0.59
CA LYS A 73 3.43 6.23 -0.89
C LYS A 73 3.08 7.28 0.17
N LYS A 74 2.51 8.39 -0.30
CA LYS A 74 1.85 9.40 0.53
C LYS A 74 0.36 9.10 0.59
N ILE A 75 -0.18 9.02 1.79
CA ILE A 75 -1.60 8.74 2.01
C ILE A 75 -2.26 9.88 2.75
N TYR A 76 -3.50 10.18 2.38
CA TYR A 76 -4.36 11.12 3.08
C TYR A 76 -5.58 10.38 3.60
N PHE A 77 -5.84 10.50 4.90
CA PHE A 77 -7.03 9.92 5.51
C PHE A 77 -8.23 10.83 5.28
N VAL A 78 -9.28 10.29 4.65
CA VAL A 78 -10.53 11.01 4.40
C VAL A 78 -11.59 10.63 5.44
N ASP A 79 -12.55 11.51 5.67
CA ASP A 79 -13.64 11.29 6.64
C ASP A 79 -14.82 10.49 6.07
N TYR A 80 -14.92 10.41 4.73
CA TYR A 80 -16.05 9.76 4.06
C TYR A 80 -15.61 8.69 3.07
N SER A 81 -16.26 7.53 3.13
CA SER A 81 -15.98 6.41 2.22
C SER A 81 -16.11 6.77 0.74
N SER A 82 -16.95 7.74 0.37
CA SER A 82 -17.14 8.17 -1.03
C SER A 82 -15.95 8.94 -1.58
N GLN A 83 -15.09 9.48 -0.71
CA GLN A 83 -13.90 10.25 -1.10
C GLN A 83 -12.67 9.37 -1.27
N ALA A 84 -12.68 8.15 -0.72
CA ALA A 84 -11.52 7.26 -0.71
C ALA A 84 -11.34 6.51 -2.03
N ASP A 85 -10.08 6.37 -2.41
CA ASP A 85 -9.67 5.46 -3.47
C ASP A 85 -9.53 4.04 -2.89
N LEU A 86 -9.05 3.93 -1.64
CA LEU A 86 -8.82 2.67 -0.93
C LEU A 86 -9.51 2.65 0.45
N LYS A 87 -10.30 1.60 0.74
CA LYS A 87 -10.85 1.37 2.08
C LYS A 87 -9.97 0.39 2.85
N ILE A 88 -9.54 0.76 4.05
CA ILE A 88 -8.70 -0.10 4.89
C ILE A 88 -9.34 -0.41 6.23
N TYR A 89 -8.94 -1.54 6.81
CA TYR A 89 -9.24 -1.88 8.19
C TYR A 89 -7.95 -2.27 8.90
N PHE A 90 -7.64 -1.61 10.02
CA PHE A 90 -6.46 -1.97 10.81
C PHE A 90 -6.72 -3.23 11.63
N VAL A 91 -5.84 -4.22 11.52
CA VAL A 91 -5.92 -5.50 12.23
C VAL A 91 -4.88 -5.58 13.34
N GLU A 92 -5.18 -6.39 14.36
CA GLU A 92 -4.31 -6.59 15.52
C GLU A 92 -3.17 -7.59 15.26
N TYR A 93 -3.36 -8.52 14.31
CA TYR A 93 -2.39 -9.58 14.04
C TYR A 93 -1.89 -9.52 12.61
N ARG A 94 -0.56 -9.66 12.44
CA ARG A 94 0.10 -9.70 11.12
C ARG A 94 -0.52 -10.73 10.16
N SER A 95 -0.91 -11.89 10.68
CA SER A 95 -1.53 -12.97 9.89
C SER A 95 -2.89 -12.59 9.30
N GLN A 96 -3.53 -11.54 9.80
CA GLN A 96 -4.82 -11.05 9.31
C GLN A 96 -4.67 -10.00 8.22
N ALA A 97 -3.47 -9.46 8.00
CA ALA A 97 -3.23 -8.51 6.91
C ALA A 97 -3.48 -9.16 5.55
N GLY A 98 -3.89 -8.36 4.57
CA GLY A 98 -4.06 -8.84 3.20
C GLY A 98 -5.22 -8.21 2.47
N TRP A 99 -5.13 -8.30 1.14
CA TRP A 99 -6.12 -7.78 0.22
C TRP A 99 -7.41 -8.61 0.24
N ARG A 100 -8.53 -7.92 0.39
CA ARG A 100 -9.87 -8.46 0.11
C ARG A 100 -10.28 -8.15 -1.32
N ASN A 101 -9.89 -6.98 -1.82
CA ASN A 101 -10.16 -6.54 -3.18
C ASN A 101 -8.88 -6.46 -4.01
N ASN A 102 -8.54 -7.55 -4.71
CA ASN A 102 -7.33 -7.62 -5.52
C ASN A 102 -7.32 -6.65 -6.72
N SER A 103 -8.48 -6.20 -7.21
CA SER A 103 -8.54 -5.26 -8.34
C SER A 103 -7.89 -3.91 -8.02
N LYS A 104 -7.82 -3.54 -6.73
CA LYS A 104 -7.25 -2.27 -6.25
C LYS A 104 -5.78 -2.36 -5.85
N LYS A 105 -5.13 -3.53 -5.96
CA LYS A 105 -3.71 -3.71 -5.62
C LYS A 105 -2.79 -2.69 -6.28
N HIS A 106 -3.12 -2.30 -7.51
CA HIS A 106 -2.36 -1.36 -8.31
C HIS A 106 -2.22 0.04 -7.69
N LEU A 107 -3.10 0.42 -6.75
CA LEU A 107 -3.00 1.69 -6.05
C LEU A 107 -1.73 1.80 -5.18
N LEU A 108 -1.13 0.67 -4.78
CA LEU A 108 0.04 0.62 -3.89
C LEU A 108 1.31 0.06 -4.55
N TYR A 109 1.36 0.01 -5.89
CA TYR A 109 2.61 -0.29 -6.64
C TYR A 109 3.40 0.97 -6.96
#